data_AF-A0A955FX21-F1
#
_entry.id   AF-A0A955FX21-F1
#
_cell.length_a   1.000
_cell.length_b   1.000
_cell.length_c   1.000
_cell.angle_alpha   90.00
_cell.angle_beta   90.00
_cell.angle_gamma   90.00
#
_symmetry.space_group_name_H-M   'P 1'
#
loop_
_entity.id
_entity.type
_entity.pdbx_description
1 polymer ?
#
loop_
_entity_poly.entity_id
_entity_poly.type
_entity_poly.pdbx_seq_one_letter_code
_entity_poly.pdbx_strand_id
1 'polypeptide(L)' 'DVARVEIVGIRHYSSFLDMLTSEDYRRVIPRAQSREEAVAEYSKYYSAADQEMYHTLAIEIKLVTNM' A
#
# COMPACT_ATOMS: atom_id res chain seq x y z
N ASP A 1 5.92 -3.61 -21.47
CA ASP A 1 5.36 -2.89 -20.31
C ASP A 1 6.45 -2.00 -19.72
N VAL A 2 6.12 -1.02 -18.87
CA VAL A 2 7.14 -0.15 -18.20
C VAL A 2 7.69 -0.79 -16.91
N ALA A 3 7.06 -1.87 -16.44
CA ALA A 3 7.51 -2.71 -15.32
C ALA A 3 6.83 -4.08 -15.39
N ARG A 4 7.57 -5.14 -15.02
CA ARG A 4 7.04 -6.49 -14.81
C ARG A 4 7.32 -6.95 -13.39
N VAL A 5 6.30 -7.50 -12.73
CA VAL A 5 6.39 -7.88 -11.32
C VAL A 5 5.79 -9.26 -11.07
N GLU A 6 6.26 -9.91 -10.02
CA GLU A 6 5.69 -11.12 -9.43
C GLU A 6 4.95 -10.73 -8.15
N ILE A 7 3.73 -11.22 -7.96
CA ILE A 7 3.02 -11.10 -6.68
C ILE A 7 3.58 -12.16 -5.74
N VAL A 8 4.20 -11.72 -4.65
CA VAL A 8 4.84 -12.60 -3.67
C VAL A 8 4.07 -12.69 -2.35
N GLY A 9 3.03 -11.88 -2.16
CA GLY A 9 2.19 -11.92 -0.98
C GLY A 9 0.95 -11.05 -1.12
N ILE A 10 -0.12 -11.44 -0.41
CA ILE A 10 -1.38 -10.70 -0.32
C ILE A 10 -1.84 -10.73 1.13
N ARG A 11 -2.10 -9.55 1.71
CA ARG A 11 -2.55 -9.41 3.11
C ARG A 11 -3.70 -8.42 3.20
N HIS A 12 -4.70 -8.76 4.01
CA HIS A 12 -5.91 -7.95 4.20
C HIS A 12 -5.84 -7.16 5.51
N TYR A 13 -6.31 -5.93 5.47
CA TYR A 13 -6.37 -5.02 6.60
C TYR A 13 -7.71 -4.30 6.62
N SER A 14 -8.20 -3.99 7.81
CA SER A 14 -9.45 -3.24 8.00
C SER A 14 -9.39 -1.82 7.42
N SER A 15 -8.22 -1.18 7.47
CA SER A 15 -8.00 0.17 6.95
C SER A 15 -6.57 0.36 6.41
N PHE A 16 -6.34 1.44 5.67
CA PHE A 16 -5.00 1.80 5.21
C PHE A 16 -4.06 2.16 6.38
N LEU A 17 -4.60 2.75 7.44
CA LEU A 17 -3.85 3.03 8.66
C LEU A 17 -3.34 1.75 9.32
N ASP A 18 -4.18 0.71 9.41
CA ASP A 18 -3.80 -0.59 9.97
C ASP A 18 -2.71 -1.26 9.13
N MET A 19 -2.83 -1.14 7.80
CA MET A 19 -1.81 -1.61 6.87
C MET A 19 -0.47 -0.91 7.10
N LEU A 20 -0.43 0.44 7.13
CA LEU A 20 0.80 1.19 7.41
C LEU A 20 1.33 1.02 8.84
N THR A 21 0.47 0.53 9.74
CA THR A 21 0.86 0.18 11.11
C THR A 21 1.61 -1.15 11.15
N SER A 22 1.14 -2.12 10.36
CA SER A 22 1.68 -3.49 10.30
C SER A 22 2.85 -3.63 9.32
N GLU A 23 2.78 -2.92 8.20
CA GLU A 23 3.82 -2.83 7.19
C GLU A 23 4.74 -1.64 7.48
N ASP A 24 5.98 -1.70 6.99
CA ASP A 24 6.82 -0.50 6.96
C ASP A 24 6.24 0.49 5.94
N TYR A 25 5.73 1.63 6.41
CA TYR A 25 5.14 2.67 5.56
C TYR A 25 6.10 3.12 4.45
N ARG A 26 7.42 3.02 4.63
CA ARG A 26 8.42 3.36 3.60
C ARG A 26 8.48 2.33 2.47
N ARG A 27 8.08 1.08 2.72
CA ARG A 27 7.95 0.06 1.66
C ARG A 27 6.67 0.27 0.84
N VAL A 28 5.66 0.92 1.42
CA VAL A 28 4.37 1.22 0.77
C VAL A 28 4.43 2.56 0.03
N ILE A 29 4.89 3.64 0.70
CA ILE A 29 5.02 5.00 0.18
C ILE A 29 6.47 5.48 0.42
N PRO A 30 7.42 5.18 -0.50
CA PRO A 30 8.85 5.42 -0.26
C PRO A 30 9.27 6.87 -0.04
N ARG A 31 8.46 7.83 -0.48
CA ARG A 31 8.76 9.26 -0.36
C ARG A 31 8.15 9.93 0.87
N ALA A 32 7.24 9.25 1.58
CA ALA A 32 6.63 9.79 2.79
C ALA A 32 7.69 9.89 3.90
N GLN A 33 7.74 11.03 4.58
CA GLN A 33 8.64 11.29 5.70
C GLN A 33 8.07 10.74 7.00
N SER A 34 6.75 10.62 7.12
CA SER A 34 6.06 10.04 8.27
C SER A 34 4.88 9.13 7.88
N ARG A 35 4.35 8.40 8.87
CA ARG A 35 3.13 7.59 8.70
C ARG A 35 1.93 8.44 8.33
N GLU A 36 1.79 9.59 8.99
CA GLU A 36 0.70 10.53 8.80
C GLU A 36 0.73 11.10 7.38
N GLU A 37 1.92 11.40 6.86
CA GLU A 37 2.08 11.82 5.47
C GLU A 37 1.68 10.70 4.49
N ALA A 38 2.07 9.45 4.76
CA ALA A 38 1.68 8.31 3.93
C ALA A 38 0.14 8.11 3.92
N VAL A 39 -0.52 8.24 5.08
CA VAL A 39 -2.00 8.19 5.19
C VAL A 39 -2.64 9.35 4.41
N ALA A 40 -2.10 10.57 4.55
CA ALA A 40 -2.61 11.75 3.87
C ALA A 40 -2.46 11.66 2.35
N GLU A 41 -1.36 11.09 1.86
CA GLU A 41 -1.15 10.82 0.43
C GLU A 41 -2.21 9.85 -0.11
N TYR A 42 -2.48 8.77 0.62
CA TYR A 42 -3.44 7.75 0.17
C TYR A 42 -4.89 8.22 0.23
N SER A 43 -5.23 9.05 1.22
CA SER A 43 -6.56 9.65 1.39
C SER A 43 -6.98 10.54 0.21
N LYS A 44 -6.05 10.90 -0.69
CA LYS A 44 -6.36 11.62 -1.94
C LYS A 44 -7.07 10.75 -2.97
N TYR A 45 -6.91 9.43 -2.90
CA TYR A 45 -7.40 8.49 -3.91
C TYR A 45 -8.62 7.70 -3.44
N TYR A 46 -8.71 7.39 -2.14
CA TYR A 46 -9.80 6.60 -1.58
C TYR A 46 -10.35 7.27 -0.32
N SER A 47 -11.65 7.49 -0.30
CA SER A 47 -12.32 8.06 0.86
C SER A 47 -12.30 7.10 2.05
N ALA A 48 -12.50 7.62 3.26
CA ALA A 48 -12.65 6.77 4.45
C ALA A 48 -13.83 5.79 4.32
N ALA A 49 -14.92 6.20 3.66
CA ALA A 49 -16.07 5.35 3.42
C ALA A 49 -15.75 4.19 2.46
N ASP A 50 -14.94 4.43 1.43
CA ASP A 50 -14.50 3.36 0.52
C ASP A 50 -13.60 2.35 1.25
N GLN A 51 -12.70 2.84 2.10
CA GLN A 51 -11.83 1.97 2.90
C GLN A 51 -12.62 1.13 3.91
N GLU A 52 -13.71 1.67 4.48
CA GLU A 52 -14.59 0.91 5.37
C GLU A 52 -15.40 -0.14 4.60
N MET A 53 -15.90 0.20 3.42
CA MET A 53 -16.72 -0.69 2.59
C MET A 53 -15.93 -1.84 1.95
N TYR A 54 -14.73 -1.56 1.46
CA TYR A 54 -13.93 -2.50 0.66
C TYR A 54 -12.68 -3.00 1.38
N HIS A 55 -12.39 -2.48 2.57
CA HIS A 55 -11.18 -2.77 3.32
C HIS A 55 -9.92 -2.39 2.54
N THR A 56 -8.74 -2.86 2.99
CA THR A 56 -7.46 -2.58 2.35
C THR A 56 -6.69 -3.86 2.09
N LEU A 57 -6.06 -3.93 0.90
CA LEU A 57 -5.23 -5.06 0.48
C LEU A 57 -3.79 -4.60 0.27
N ALA A 58 -2.85 -5.15 1.04
CA ALA A 58 -1.43 -5.05 0.71
C ALA A 58 -1.07 -6.12 -0.32
N ILE A 59 -0.66 -5.69 -1.51
CA ILE A 59 -0.11 -6.56 -2.56
C ILE A 59 1.40 -6.39 -2.54
N GLU A 60 2.10 -7.41 -2.05
CA GLU A 60 3.56 -7.41 -2.06
C GLU A 60 4.05 -7.88 -3.44
N ILE A 61 4.86 -7.03 -4.07
CA ILE A 61 5.37 -7.25 -5.42
C ILE A 61 6.89 -7.32 -5.40
N LYS A 62 7.43 -8.15 -6.30
CA LYS A 62 8.86 -8.24 -6.59
C LYS A 62 9.10 -7.92 -8.05
N LEU A 63 10.03 -7.01 -8.34
CA LEU A 63 10.41 -6.70 -9.71
C LEU A 63 11.04 -7.93 -10.38
N VAL A 64 10.58 -8.25 -11.59
CA VAL A 64 11.22 -9.25 -12.44
C VAL A 64 12.39 -8.58 -13.16
N THR A 65 13.62 -8.88 -12.72
CA THR A 65 14.85 -8.25 -13.22
C THR A 65 15.44 -8.90 -14.46
N ASN A 66 14.88 -10.01 -14.93
CA ASN A 66 15.39 -10.69 -16.13
C ASN A 66 14.70 -10.12 -17.38
N MET A 67 15.41 -9.20 -18.04
CA MET A 67 15.21 -8.84 -19.45
C MET A 67 16.53 -8.98 -20.19
#